data_AF-E3PZ23-F1
#
_entry.id   AF-E3PZ23-F1
#
_cell.length_a   1.000
_cell.length_b   1.000
_cell.length_c   1.000
_cell.angle_alpha   90.00
_cell.angle_beta   90.00
_cell.angle_gamma   90.00
#
_symmetry.space_group_name_H-M   'P 1'
#
loop_
_entity.id
_entity.type
_entity.pdbx_description
1 polymer ?
#
loop_
_entity_poly.entity_id
_entity_poly.type
_entity_poly.pdbx_seq_one_letter_code
_entity_poly.pdbx_strand_id
1 'polypeptide(L)' 'DKEGAELLFTHLSLRAGRSSTIITSNLSFAKWEEVFHDPILTAALTDRLTHKSHVVNMIGPSYRMRETQKWLENSHS' A
#
# COMPACT_ATOMS: atom_id res chain seq x y z
N ASP A 1 4.56 13.85 6.59
CA ASP A 1 5.64 14.33 7.48
C ASP A 1 5.89 13.25 8.53
N LYS A 2 6.90 13.43 9.39
CA LYS A 2 7.27 12.44 10.41
C LYS A 2 6.12 12.09 11.35
N GLU A 3 5.34 13.08 11.76
CA GLU A 3 4.20 12.89 12.67
C GLU A 3 3.11 12.02 12.03
N GLY A 4 2.76 12.27 10.77
CA GLY A 4 1.80 11.43 10.04
C GLY A 4 2.27 9.97 9.92
N ALA A 5 3.57 9.75 9.72
CA ALA A 5 4.14 8.41 9.66
C ALA A 5 4.07 7.67 11.01
N GLU A 6 4.36 8.36 12.12
CA GLU A 6 4.27 7.83 13.48
C GLU A 6 2.82 7.48 13.87
N LEU A 7 1.86 8.33 13.52
CA LEU A 7 0.44 8.08 13.72
C LEU A 7 -0.04 6.86 12.92
N LEU A 8 0.36 6.76 11.65
CA LEU A 8 0.03 5.61 10.80
C LEU A 8 0.66 4.32 11.35
N PHE A 9 1.93 4.37 11.78
CA PHE A 9 2.61 3.24 12.39
C PHE A 9 1.88 2.76 13.64
N THR A 10 1.51 3.69 14.52
CA THR A 10 0.78 3.39 15.76
C THR A 10 -0.57 2.77 15.45
N HIS A 11 -1.32 3.34 14.51
CA HIS A 11 -2.62 2.82 14.10
C HIS A 11 -2.50 1.39 13.55
N LEU A 12 -1.60 1.14 12.60
CA LEU A 12 -1.41 -0.18 12.01
C LEU A 12 -0.88 -1.20 13.04
N SER A 13 0.00 -0.80 13.95
CA SER A 13 0.50 -1.64 15.03
C SER A 13 -0.62 -2.07 15.99
N LEU A 14 -1.56 -1.17 16.32
CA LEU A 14 -2.72 -1.49 17.14
C LEU A 14 -3.73 -2.40 16.43
N ARG A 15 -3.75 -2.41 15.09
CA ARG A 15 -4.62 -3.26 14.27
C ARG A 15 -4.06 -4.66 14.07
N ALA A 16 -2.73 -4.78 13.99
CA ALA A 16 -2.04 -6.03 13.73
C ALA A 16 -2.46 -7.13 14.71
N GLY A 17 -2.96 -8.24 14.18
CA GLY A 17 -3.43 -9.38 14.98
C GLY A 17 -4.74 -9.18 15.76
N ARG A 18 -5.37 -7.99 15.71
CA ARG A 18 -6.61 -7.69 16.45
C ARG A 18 -7.85 -7.65 15.59
N SER A 19 -7.77 -7.13 14.36
CA SER A 19 -8.85 -7.36 13.37
C SER A 19 -8.40 -7.15 11.93
N SER A 20 -9.22 -7.62 10.99
CA SER A 20 -8.93 -7.61 9.55
C SER A 20 -8.69 -6.19 9.03
N THR A 21 -7.59 -6.01 8.30
CA THR A 21 -7.18 -4.71 7.76
C THR A 21 -6.74 -4.91 6.32
N ILE A 22 -7.32 -4.15 5.39
CA ILE A 22 -6.92 -4.12 3.98
C ILE A 22 -6.00 -2.92 3.78
N ILE A 23 -4.85 -3.16 3.17
CA ILE A 23 -3.87 -2.12 2.84
C ILE A 23 -3.58 -2.21 1.35
N THR A 24 -3.69 -1.08 0.65
CA THR A 24 -3.31 -0.95 -0.76
C THR A 24 -2.12 -0.01 -0.84
N SER A 25 -1.05 -0.42 -1.48
CA SER A 25 0.12 0.42 -1.70
C SER A 25 0.66 0.20 -3.12
N ASN A 26 1.12 1.27 -3.74
CA ASN A 26 1.91 1.20 -4.97
C ASN A 26 3.42 0.99 -4.69
N LEU A 27 3.81 0.95 -3.41
CA LEU A 27 5.17 0.69 -2.96
C LEU A 27 5.30 -0.77 -2.50
N SER A 28 6.42 -1.39 -2.87
CA SER A 28 6.82 -2.66 -2.27
C SER A 28 7.19 -2.46 -0.80
N PHE A 29 7.13 -3.52 0.02
CA PHE A 29 7.47 -3.44 1.44
C PHE A 29 8.89 -2.89 1.71
N ALA A 30 9.85 -3.19 0.83
CA ALA A 30 11.21 -2.66 0.93
C ALA A 30 11.25 -1.13 0.88
N LYS A 31 10.31 -0.49 0.18
CA LYS A 31 10.21 0.98 0.06
C LYS A 31 9.40 1.62 1.18
N TRP A 32 8.87 0.86 2.12
CA TRP A 32 8.09 1.43 3.23
C TRP A 32 8.99 2.19 4.22
N GLU A 33 10.31 1.98 4.20
CA GLU A 33 11.25 2.81 4.95
C GLU A 33 11.22 4.29 4.49
N GLU A 34 10.88 4.54 3.22
CA GLU A 34 10.68 5.89 2.69
C GLU A 34 9.46 6.58 3.32
N VAL A 35 8.51 5.80 3.85
CA VAL A 35 7.27 6.27 4.49
C VAL A 35 7.45 6.43 5.99
N PHE A 36 8.04 5.44 6.66
CA PHE A 36 8.15 5.41 8.12
C PHE A 36 9.47 5.98 8.65
N HIS A 37 10.46 6.19 7.79
CA HIS A 37 11.76 6.80 8.12
C HIS A 37 12.56 6.11 9.22
N ASP A 38 12.19 4.87 9.58
CA ASP A 38 12.89 4.02 10.53
C ASP A 38 12.87 2.58 10.00
N PRO A 39 14.01 2.02 9.58
CA PRO A 39 14.07 0.70 8.97
C PRO A 39 13.75 -0.43 9.97
N ILE A 40 14.08 -0.25 11.25
CA ILE A 40 13.84 -1.25 12.30
C ILE A 40 12.34 -1.34 12.58
N LEU A 41 11.68 -0.19 12.77
CA LEU A 41 10.24 -0.13 12.98
C LEU A 41 9.47 -0.61 11.75
N THR A 42 9.92 -0.23 10.55
CA THR A 42 9.30 -0.68 9.29
C THR A 42 9.34 -2.20 9.18
N ALA A 43 10.50 -2.82 9.40
CA ALA A 43 10.65 -4.28 9.34
C ALA A 43 9.75 -4.98 10.36
N ALA A 44 9.70 -4.50 11.61
CA ALA A 44 8.85 -5.06 12.64
C ALA A 44 7.35 -4.93 12.33
N LEU A 45 6.93 -3.82 11.71
CA LEU A 45 5.54 -3.63 11.28
C LEU A 45 5.19 -4.56 10.11
N THR A 46 6.05 -4.63 9.09
CA THR A 46 5.85 -5.51 7.93
C THR A 46 5.76 -6.97 8.35
N ASP A 47 6.61 -7.43 9.27
CA ASP A 47 6.53 -8.79 9.83
C ASP A 47 5.15 -9.06 10.44
N ARG A 48 4.68 -8.18 11.33
CA ARG A 48 3.36 -8.32 11.97
C ARG A 48 2.20 -8.32 10.98
N LEU A 49 2.26 -7.50 9.94
CA LEU A 49 1.22 -7.41 8.91
C LEU A 49 1.24 -8.60 7.94
N THR A 50 2.39 -9.25 7.73
CA THR A 50 2.54 -10.37 6.79
C THR A 50 2.34 -11.74 7.43
N HIS A 51 2.52 -11.88 8.75
CA HIS A 51 2.41 -13.15 9.48
C HIS A 51 1.07 -13.89 9.30
N LYS A 52 -0.05 -13.18 9.09
CA LYS A 52 -1.37 -13.80 8.84
C LYS A 52 -2.17 -13.04 7.77
N SER A 53 -1.54 -12.74 6.64
CA SER A 53 -2.21 -12.02 5.55
C SER A 53 -2.07 -12.69 4.19
N HIS A 54 -2.88 -12.22 3.26
CA HIS A 54 -2.78 -12.55 1.86
C HIS A 54 -2.20 -11.36 1.12
N VAL A 55 -1.00 -11.53 0.56
CA VAL A 55 -0.36 -10.50 -0.26
C VAL A 55 -0.76 -10.73 -1.72
N VAL A 56 -1.47 -9.76 -2.30
CA VAL A 56 -1.90 -9.80 -3.70
C VAL A 56 -1.11 -8.77 -4.49
N ASN A 57 -0.21 -9.25 -5.35
CA ASN A 57 0.54 -8.39 -6.26
C ASN A 57 -0.33 -8.01 -7.46
N MET A 58 -0.71 -6.73 -7.54
CA MET A 58 -1.50 -6.19 -8.63
C MET A 58 -0.59 -5.80 -9.79
N ILE A 59 -0.54 -6.65 -10.82
CA ILE A 59 0.25 -6.44 -12.04
C ILE A 59 -0.71 -6.23 -13.21
N GLY A 60 -0.56 -5.12 -13.93
CA GLY A 60 -1.35 -4.84 -15.11
C GLY A 60 -1.35 -3.36 -15.51
N PRO A 61 -1.90 -3.04 -16.69
CA PRO A 61 -2.03 -1.66 -17.14
C PRO A 61 -3.02 -0.88 -16.26
N SER A 62 -2.80 0.43 -16.16
CA SER A 62 -3.72 1.32 -15.45
C SER A 62 -5.11 1.27 -16.08
N TYR A 63 -6.11 0.98 -15.24
CA TYR A 63 -7.51 1.00 -15.66
C TYR A 63 -7.93 2.36 -16.22
N ARG A 64 -7.43 3.44 -15.59
CA ARG A 64 -7.68 4.84 -16.01
C ARG A 64 -7.15 5.11 -17.42
N MET A 65 -5.95 4.63 -17.74
CA MET A 65 -5.38 4.78 -19.08
C MET A 65 -6.22 4.06 -20.14
N ARG A 66 -6.70 2.86 -19.83
CA ARG A 66 -7.56 2.09 -20.71
C ARG A 66 -8.90 2.79 -20.97
N GLU A 67 -9.47 3.45 -19.97
CA GLU A 67 -10.67 4.27 -20.13
C GLU A 67 -10.40 5.51 -21.00
N THR A 68 -9.29 6.21 -20.78
CA THR A 68 -8.88 7.34 -21.62
C THR A 68 -8.70 6.94 -23.07
N GLN A 69 -8.08 5.78 -23.34
CA GLN A 69 -7.92 5.28 -24.71
C GLN A 69 -9.27 5.02 -25.38
N LYS A 70 -10.19 4.33 -24.70
CA LYS A 70 -11.55 4.09 -25.22
C LYS A 70 -12.31 5.39 -25.50
N TRP A 71 -12.16 6.38 -24.63
CA TRP A 71 -12.78 7.69 -24.81
C TRP A 71 -12.26 8.39 -26.07
N LEU A 72 -10.94 8.35 -26.31
CA LEU A 72 -10.33 8.90 -27.52
C LEU A 72 -10.82 8.18 -28.78
N GLU A 73 -10.87 6.85 -28.78
CA GLU A 73 -11.36 6.05 -29.92
C GLU A 73 -12.81 6.38 -30.28
N ASN A 74 -13.68 6.51 -29.28
CA ASN A 74 -15.10 6.84 -29.49
C ASN A 74 -15.34 8.30 -29.89
N SER A 75 -14.42 9.21 -29.59
CA SER A 75 -14.55 10.64 -29.93
C SER A 75 -14.13 10.95 -31.37
N HIS A 76 -13.45 10.01 -32.04
CA HIS A 76 -13.01 10.11 -33.44
C HIS A 76 -13.83 9.22 -34.38
N SER A 77 -14.90 8.57 -33.87
CA SER A 77 -15.87 7.77 -34.64
C SER A 77 -17.17 8.56 -34.79
#